data_AF-A0A1Z4N2G1-F1
#
_entry.id   AF-A0A1Z4N2G1-F1
#
_cell.length_a   1.000
_cell.length_b   1.000
_cell.length_c   1.000
_cell.angle_alpha   90.00
_cell.angle_beta   90.00
_cell.angle_gamma   90.00
#
_symmetry.space_group_name_H-M   'P 1'
#
loop_
_entity.id
_entity.type
_entity.pdbx_description
1 polymer ?
#
loop_
_entity_poly.entity_id
_entity_poly.type
_entity_poly.pdbx_seq_one_letter_code
_entity_poly.pdbx_strand_id
1 'polypeptide(L)'
;MPIHATTPKHIENPRFLALSERLEAIKERHEQGQIYSVTFLKELLDLARDLLLAEKDTPVEKDEDRGKAALTELFTEVRNDQTPKMVERIVNDIDEIVRLVRFPAWQQTSAGEREVKQALQKTLFKYALHPDKELFGKDYEYIR
;
A
#
# COMPACT_ATOMS: atom_id res chain seq x y z
N MET A 1 -1.10 -12.51 -13.61
CA MET A 1 -2.19 -11.51 -13.60
C MET A 1 -2.89 -11.64 -12.26
N PRO A 2 -3.18 -10.56 -11.51
CA PRO A 2 -3.56 -9.23 -12.03
C PRO A 2 -3.34 -7.98 -11.12
N ILE A 3 -2.65 -6.92 -11.58
CA ILE A 3 -2.98 -5.54 -11.15
C ILE A 3 -3.80 -4.84 -12.25
N HIS A 4 -5.12 -4.87 -12.10
CA HIS A 4 -6.12 -4.12 -12.89
C HIS A 4 -6.06 -4.20 -14.43
N ALA A 5 -5.78 -5.37 -15.02
CA ALA A 5 -5.97 -5.60 -16.45
C ALA A 5 -7.44 -5.93 -16.79
N THR A 6 -8.33 -4.93 -16.78
CA THR A 6 -9.57 -5.01 -17.59
C THR A 6 -9.88 -3.70 -18.34
N THR A 7 -8.88 -2.83 -18.51
CA THR A 7 -9.00 -1.70 -19.46
C THR A 7 -7.82 -1.75 -20.44
N PRO A 8 -8.06 -1.79 -21.76
CA PRO A 8 -7.00 -1.81 -22.78
C PRO A 8 -5.94 -0.71 -22.58
N LYS A 9 -6.33 0.42 -22.01
CA LYS A 9 -5.46 1.56 -21.70
C LYS A 9 -4.34 1.26 -20.69
N HIS A 10 -4.52 0.33 -19.76
CA HIS A 10 -3.48 -0.02 -18.78
C HIS A 10 -2.41 -0.93 -19.39
N ILE A 11 -2.79 -1.74 -20.38
CA ILE A 11 -1.89 -2.70 -21.05
C ILE A 11 -0.88 -1.97 -21.95
N GLU A 12 -1.24 -0.78 -22.47
CA GLU A 12 -0.40 0.02 -23.37
C GLU A 12 0.43 1.10 -22.65
N ASN A 13 0.26 1.27 -21.33
CA ASN A 13 0.97 2.31 -20.59
C ASN A 13 2.24 1.75 -19.91
N PRO A 14 3.43 2.24 -20.28
CA PRO A 14 4.70 1.71 -19.76
C PRO A 14 4.86 1.83 -18.24
N ARG A 15 4.13 2.76 -17.58
CA ARG A 15 4.16 2.88 -16.12
C ARG A 15 3.52 1.67 -15.43
N PHE A 16 2.38 1.19 -15.93
CA PHE A 16 1.70 0.03 -15.34
C PHE A 16 2.45 -1.27 -15.62
N LEU A 17 3.14 -1.37 -16.76
CA LEU A 17 4.04 -2.49 -17.05
C LEU A 17 5.18 -2.55 -16.04
N ALA A 18 5.88 -1.43 -15.80
CA ALA A 18 6.97 -1.36 -14.82
C ALA A 18 6.51 -1.67 -13.39
N LEU A 19 5.30 -1.22 -12.99
CA LEU A 19 4.72 -1.56 -11.70
C LEU A 19 4.42 -3.07 -11.58
N SER A 20 3.94 -3.69 -12.66
CA SER A 20 3.67 -5.14 -12.70
C SER A 20 4.96 -5.95 -12.58
N GLU A 21 6.01 -5.57 -13.30
CA GLU A 21 7.33 -6.19 -13.21
C GLU A 21 7.92 -6.07 -11.80
N ARG A 22 7.74 -4.90 -11.16
CA ARG A 22 8.18 -4.68 -9.78
C ARG A 22 7.41 -5.54 -8.78
N LEU A 23 6.09 -5.71 -8.95
CA LEU A 23 5.28 -6.61 -8.12
C LEU A 23 5.80 -8.04 -8.18
N GLU A 24 6.06 -8.54 -9.40
CA GLU A 24 6.58 -9.89 -9.61
C GLU A 24 7.98 -10.06 -8.98
N ALA A 25 8.85 -9.06 -9.10
CA ALA A 25 10.17 -9.08 -8.47
C ALA A 25 10.12 -9.03 -6.92
N ILE A 26 9.10 -8.39 -6.33
CA ILE A 26 8.87 -8.43 -4.88
C ILE A 26 8.42 -9.84 -4.48
N LYS A 27 7.47 -10.41 -5.22
CA LYS A 27 6.94 -11.75 -5.00
C LYS A 27 8.04 -12.81 -5.05
N GLU A 28 8.82 -12.83 -6.11
CA GLU A 28 9.89 -13.82 -6.31
C GLU A 28 10.92 -13.77 -5.17
N ARG A 29 11.36 -12.57 -4.79
CA ARG A 29 12.31 -12.41 -3.68
C ARG A 29 11.71 -12.82 -2.33
N HIS A 30 10.42 -12.58 -2.11
CA HIS A 30 9.74 -13.02 -0.90
C HIS A 30 9.59 -14.55 -0.86
N GLU A 31 9.22 -15.18 -1.98
CA GLU A 31 9.14 -16.64 -2.12
C GLU A 31 10.49 -17.33 -1.93
N GLN A 32 11.56 -16.72 -2.43
CA GLN A 32 12.93 -17.22 -2.26
C GLN A 32 13.52 -16.94 -0.87
N GLY A 33 12.77 -16.26 0.02
CA GLY A 33 13.23 -15.90 1.37
C GLY A 33 14.36 -14.87 1.38
N GLN A 34 14.55 -14.12 0.28
CA GLN A 34 15.59 -13.10 0.17
C GLN A 34 15.21 -11.81 0.90
N ILE A 35 13.92 -11.56 1.09
CA ILE A 35 13.40 -10.43 1.87
C ILE A 35 12.47 -10.91 2.98
N TYR A 36 12.58 -10.28 4.15
CA TYR A 36 11.77 -10.60 5.33
C TYR A 36 10.52 -9.73 5.41
N SER A 37 9.59 -10.10 6.30
CA SER A 37 8.26 -9.52 6.42
C SER A 37 8.20 -7.99 6.47
N VAL A 38 9.11 -7.33 7.20
CA VAL A 38 9.13 -5.86 7.29
C VAL A 38 9.62 -5.23 5.99
N THR A 39 10.68 -5.76 5.39
CA THR A 39 11.19 -5.28 4.08
C THR A 39 10.15 -5.49 2.98
N PHE A 40 9.50 -6.66 2.97
CA PHE A 40 8.41 -6.97 2.05
C PHE A 40 7.25 -5.97 2.17
N LEU A 41 6.80 -5.66 3.39
CA LEU A 41 5.76 -4.67 3.63
C LEU A 41 6.18 -3.27 3.13
N LYS A 42 7.41 -2.83 3.42
CA LYS A 42 7.94 -1.55 2.94
C LYS A 42 7.93 -1.43 1.42
N GLU A 43 8.36 -2.49 0.73
CA GLU A 43 8.38 -2.50 -0.74
C GLU A 43 6.97 -2.50 -1.34
N LEU A 44 6.03 -3.21 -0.71
CA LEU A 44 4.61 -3.18 -1.11
C LEU A 44 3.99 -1.79 -0.92
N LEU A 45 4.30 -1.09 0.17
CA LEU A 45 3.81 0.27 0.42
C LEU A 45 4.30 1.26 -0.63
N ASP A 46 5.58 1.18 -1.01
CA ASP A 46 6.10 2.01 -2.10
C ASP A 46 5.37 1.72 -3.41
N LEU A 47 5.16 0.44 -3.74
CA LEU A 47 4.47 0.05 -4.96
C LEU A 47 3.02 0.53 -4.96
N ALA A 48 2.31 0.39 -3.84
CA ALA A 48 0.93 0.83 -3.67
C ALA A 48 0.81 2.35 -3.88
N ARG A 49 1.73 3.13 -3.29
CA ARG A 49 1.80 4.58 -3.52
C ARG A 49 2.05 4.91 -4.99
N ASP A 50 3.01 4.26 -5.63
CA ASP A 50 3.38 4.54 -7.02
C ASP A 50 2.22 4.17 -7.99
N LEU A 51 1.45 3.12 -7.67
CA LEU A 51 0.23 2.74 -8.35
C LEU A 51 -0.85 3.83 -8.22
N LEU A 52 -1.12 4.31 -7.01
CA LEU A 52 -2.08 5.41 -6.78
C LEU A 52 -1.69 6.68 -7.53
N LEU A 53 -0.40 7.00 -7.60
CA LEU A 53 0.10 8.13 -8.38
C LEU A 53 -0.09 7.93 -9.89
N ALA A 54 0.15 6.72 -10.40
CA ALA A 54 -0.07 6.39 -11.81
C ALA A 54 -1.57 6.45 -12.19
N GLU A 55 -2.46 6.07 -11.26
CA GLU A 55 -3.90 6.13 -11.47
C GLU A 55 -4.48 7.55 -11.37
N LYS A 56 -3.97 8.40 -10.46
CA LYS A 56 -4.39 9.81 -10.33
C LYS A 56 -4.22 10.62 -11.64
N ASP A 57 -3.24 10.26 -12.47
CA ASP A 57 -2.99 10.87 -13.77
C ASP A 57 -3.97 10.38 -14.87
N THR A 58 -4.81 9.38 -14.56
CA THR A 58 -5.79 8.82 -15.50
C THR A 58 -7.20 9.31 -15.11
N PRO A 59 -7.89 10.08 -15.98
CA PRO A 59 -9.23 10.56 -15.66
C PRO A 59 -10.20 9.38 -15.75
N VAL A 60 -10.51 8.77 -14.61
CA VAL A 60 -11.63 7.83 -14.49
C VAL A 60 -12.62 8.39 -13.47
N GLU A 61 -13.83 8.65 -13.96
CA GLU A 61 -14.97 9.01 -13.14
C GLU A 61 -15.17 7.99 -12.01
N LYS A 62 -15.14 8.49 -10.77
CA LYS A 62 -15.85 7.92 -9.62
C LYS A 62 -15.76 6.41 -9.46
N ASP A 63 -14.66 5.93 -8.89
CA ASP A 63 -14.79 4.83 -7.94
C ASP A 63 -14.49 5.37 -6.55
N GLU A 64 -15.55 5.54 -5.76
CA GLU A 64 -15.45 5.88 -4.34
C GLU A 64 -14.73 4.79 -3.52
N ASP A 65 -14.41 3.65 -4.14
CA ASP A 65 -13.75 2.48 -3.58
C ASP A 65 -12.25 2.34 -3.93
N ARG A 66 -11.69 3.11 -4.88
CA ARG A 66 -10.30 2.84 -5.37
C ARG A 66 -9.18 3.02 -4.35
N GLY A 67 -9.38 3.87 -3.36
CA GLY A 67 -8.43 4.00 -2.24
C GLY A 67 -8.62 2.95 -1.14
N LYS A 68 -9.63 2.08 -1.22
CA LYS A 68 -10.09 1.29 -0.07
C LYS A 68 -9.33 -0.02 0.17
N ALA A 69 -8.54 -0.51 -0.77
CA ALA A 69 -7.89 -1.81 -0.64
C ALA A 69 -6.62 -2.01 -1.48
N ALA A 70 -6.01 -0.95 -2.06
CA ALA A 70 -4.90 -1.13 -3.01
C ALA A 70 -3.72 -1.92 -2.40
N LEU A 71 -3.36 -1.66 -1.15
CA LEU A 71 -2.31 -2.41 -0.46
C LEU A 71 -2.75 -3.85 -0.18
N THR A 72 -3.99 -4.06 0.27
CA THR A 72 -4.57 -5.40 0.51
C THR A 72 -4.65 -6.24 -0.77
N GLU A 73 -5.00 -5.62 -1.90
CA GLU A 73 -5.06 -6.26 -3.21
C GLU A 73 -3.66 -6.70 -3.65
N LEU A 74 -2.69 -5.77 -3.66
CA LEU A 74 -1.30 -6.08 -3.98
C LEU A 74 -0.75 -7.18 -3.07
N PHE A 75 -0.99 -7.08 -1.76
CA PHE A 75 -0.59 -8.09 -0.80
C PHE A 75 -1.20 -9.47 -1.11
N THR A 76 -2.48 -9.51 -1.48
CA THR A 76 -3.18 -10.77 -1.80
C THR A 76 -2.61 -11.45 -3.05
N GLU A 77 -2.10 -10.69 -4.01
CA GLU A 77 -1.47 -11.23 -5.22
C GLU A 77 -0.10 -11.86 -4.97
N VAL A 78 0.66 -11.33 -4.00
CA VAL A 78 2.05 -11.74 -3.77
C VAL A 78 2.26 -12.55 -2.49
N ARG A 79 1.24 -12.65 -1.62
CA ARG A 79 1.32 -13.50 -0.44
C ARG A 79 1.43 -14.98 -0.84
N ASN A 80 2.09 -15.75 0.01
CA ASN A 80 2.22 -17.20 -0.12
C ASN A 80 2.07 -17.85 1.26
N ASP A 81 2.17 -19.18 1.33
CA ASP A 81 2.02 -19.94 2.59
C ASP A 81 3.08 -19.60 3.64
N GLN A 82 4.21 -19.01 3.23
CA GLN A 82 5.29 -18.57 4.12
C GLN A 82 5.06 -17.15 4.65
N THR A 83 4.18 -16.37 4.03
CA THR A 83 3.85 -15.01 4.49
C THR A 83 3.18 -15.10 5.87
N PRO A 84 3.77 -14.52 6.93
CA PRO A 84 3.16 -14.60 8.24
C PRO A 84 1.81 -13.87 8.26
N LYS A 85 0.79 -14.49 8.89
CA LYS A 85 -0.54 -13.88 9.09
C LYS A 85 -0.50 -12.49 9.74
N MET A 86 0.60 -12.17 10.43
CA MET A 86 0.80 -10.84 11.00
C MET A 86 0.89 -9.75 9.92
N VAL A 87 1.53 -10.03 8.79
CA VAL A 87 1.68 -9.06 7.69
C VAL A 87 0.33 -8.69 7.10
N GLU A 88 -0.54 -9.68 6.88
CA GLU A 88 -1.92 -9.47 6.43
C GLU A 88 -2.70 -8.56 7.39
N ARG A 89 -2.54 -8.75 8.70
CA ARG A 89 -3.21 -7.91 9.70
C ARG A 89 -2.70 -6.48 9.69
N ILE A 90 -1.40 -6.27 9.50
CA ILE A 90 -0.80 -4.94 9.39
C ILE A 90 -1.33 -4.23 8.14
N VAL A 91 -1.33 -4.90 6.99
CA VAL A 91 -1.85 -4.38 5.72
C VAL A 91 -3.32 -3.95 5.87
N ASN A 92 -4.17 -4.80 6.45
CA ASN A 92 -5.57 -4.50 6.67
C ASN A 92 -5.78 -3.30 7.62
N ASP A 93 -5.00 -3.22 8.71
CA ASP A 93 -5.11 -2.10 9.65
C ASP A 93 -4.64 -0.77 8.99
N ILE A 94 -3.64 -0.79 8.10
CA ILE A 94 -3.19 0.38 7.34
C ILE A 94 -4.27 0.84 6.36
N ASP A 95 -4.82 -0.08 5.56
CA ASP A 95 -5.92 0.24 4.62
C ASP A 95 -7.17 0.74 5.36
N GLU A 96 -7.42 0.28 6.59
CA GLU A 96 -8.48 0.85 7.42
C GLU A 96 -8.22 2.32 7.80
N ILE A 97 -6.98 2.72 8.06
CA ILE A 97 -6.65 4.14 8.25
C ILE A 97 -6.95 4.93 6.97
N VAL A 98 -6.50 4.45 5.80
CA VAL A 98 -6.78 5.08 4.50
C VAL A 98 -8.28 5.27 4.30
N ARG A 99 -9.08 4.25 4.63
CA ARG A 99 -10.56 4.31 4.57
C ARG A 99 -11.13 5.41 5.46
N LEU A 100 -10.62 5.57 6.68
CA LEU A 100 -11.07 6.59 7.63
C LEU A 100 -10.70 8.00 7.18
N VAL A 101 -9.57 8.16 6.49
CA VAL A 101 -9.01 9.46 6.10
C VAL A 101 -9.21 9.79 4.61
N ARG A 102 -10.07 9.05 3.91
CA ARG A 102 -10.35 9.16 2.45
C ARG A 102 -10.66 10.58 1.95
N PHE A 103 -11.10 11.46 2.84
CA PHE A 103 -11.33 12.87 2.51
C PHE A 103 -10.10 13.69 2.92
N PRO A 104 -9.34 14.26 1.97
CA PRO A 104 -8.02 14.85 2.24
C PRO A 104 -8.04 16.16 3.06
N ALA A 105 -9.20 16.59 3.58
CA ALA A 105 -9.33 17.77 4.43
C ALA A 105 -8.42 17.69 5.67
N TRP A 106 -8.12 16.48 6.16
CA TRP A 106 -7.20 16.28 7.28
C TRP A 106 -5.78 16.80 6.98
N GLN A 107 -5.35 16.81 5.71
CA GLN A 107 -4.02 17.27 5.28
C GLN A 107 -3.88 18.80 5.33
N GLN A 108 -4.99 19.53 5.47
CA GLN A 108 -4.99 20.99 5.47
C GLN A 108 -4.80 21.57 6.88
N THR A 109 -4.82 20.73 7.92
CA THR A 109 -4.72 21.19 9.32
C THR A 109 -3.70 20.38 10.10
N SER A 110 -2.95 21.05 10.98
CA SER A 110 -2.01 20.37 11.89
C SER A 110 -2.72 19.39 12.84
N ALA A 111 -4.00 19.62 13.16
CA ALA A 111 -4.79 18.72 13.98
C ALA A 111 -5.10 17.42 13.23
N GLY A 112 -5.59 17.50 11.99
CA GLY A 112 -5.88 16.33 11.15
C GLY A 112 -4.63 15.49 10.90
N GLU A 113 -3.51 16.11 10.49
CA GLU A 113 -2.24 15.39 10.33
C GLU A 113 -1.80 14.66 11.61
N ARG A 114 -2.00 15.30 12.78
CA ARG A 114 -1.64 14.72 14.07
C ARG A 114 -2.52 13.51 14.39
N GLU A 115 -3.81 13.56 14.11
CA GLU A 115 -4.73 12.44 14.30
C GLU A 115 -4.32 11.22 13.47
N VAL A 116 -3.99 11.43 12.18
CA VAL A 116 -3.52 10.35 11.29
C VAL A 116 -2.20 9.76 11.78
N LYS A 117 -1.22 10.59 12.13
CA LYS A 117 0.07 10.14 12.69
C LYS A 117 -0.14 9.32 13.98
N GLN A 118 -1.07 9.72 14.84
CA GLN A 118 -1.39 8.98 16.06
C GLN A 118 -2.09 7.65 15.79
N ALA A 119 -3.03 7.61 14.83
CA ALA A 119 -3.68 6.36 14.42
C ALA A 119 -2.66 5.38 13.82
N LEU A 120 -1.77 5.85 12.96
CA LEU A 120 -0.69 5.06 12.40
C LEU A 120 0.28 4.57 13.48
N GLN A 121 0.71 5.44 14.40
CA GLN A 121 1.62 5.06 15.48
C GLN A 121 1.00 3.99 16.40
N LYS A 122 -0.30 4.10 16.71
CA LYS A 122 -1.04 3.07 17.48
C LYS A 122 -1.08 1.74 16.74
N THR A 123 -1.31 1.78 15.43
CA THR A 123 -1.34 0.60 14.56
C THR A 123 0.01 -0.10 14.55
N LEU A 124 1.11 0.61 14.28
CA LEU A 124 2.45 0.00 14.30
C LEU A 124 2.87 -0.46 15.71
N PHE A 125 2.40 0.22 16.76
CA PHE A 125 2.66 -0.20 18.13
C PHE A 125 2.04 -1.56 18.46
N LYS A 126 0.82 -1.85 17.99
CA LYS A 126 0.12 -3.16 18.13
C LYS A 126 0.98 -4.33 17.63
N TYR A 127 1.88 -4.07 16.68
CA TYR A 127 2.76 -5.05 16.06
C TYR A 127 4.24 -4.94 16.46
N ALA A 128 4.55 -4.08 17.45
CA ALA A 128 5.93 -3.75 17.86
C ALA A 128 6.81 -3.17 16.73
N LEU A 129 6.20 -2.58 15.70
CA LEU A 129 6.88 -1.97 14.55
C LEU A 129 7.08 -0.45 14.69
N HIS A 130 6.52 0.16 15.73
CA HIS A 130 6.65 1.60 16.01
C HIS A 130 8.08 2.18 16.09
N PRO A 131 9.17 1.42 16.37
CA PRO A 131 10.52 1.96 16.33
C PRO A 131 11.05 2.14 14.89
N ASP A 132 10.46 1.46 13.91
CA ASP A 132 10.88 1.52 12.51
C ASP A 132 10.39 2.81 11.85
N LYS A 133 11.25 3.84 11.88
CA LYS A 133 10.95 5.16 11.31
C LYS A 133 10.76 5.12 9.79
N GLU A 134 11.41 4.20 9.10
CA GLU A 134 11.30 4.08 7.65
C GLU A 134 9.93 3.49 7.28
N LEU A 135 9.49 2.45 7.99
CA LEU A 135 8.17 1.88 7.81
C LEU A 135 7.09 2.93 8.08
N PHE A 136 7.18 3.63 9.23
CA PHE A 136 6.25 4.72 9.54
C PHE A 136 6.20 5.78 8.44
N GLY A 137 7.35 6.16 7.87
CA GLY A 137 7.41 7.11 6.77
C GLY A 137 6.68 6.60 5.53
N LYS A 138 6.93 5.35 5.12
CA LYS A 138 6.27 4.75 3.95
C LYS A 138 4.77 4.60 4.14
N ASP A 139 4.33 4.13 5.31
CA ASP A 139 2.91 4.07 5.66
C ASP A 139 2.25 5.44 5.59
N TYR A 140 2.87 6.45 6.19
CA TYR A 140 2.31 7.80 6.21
C TYR A 140 2.23 8.42 4.82
N GLU A 141 3.25 8.21 3.98
CA GLU A 141 3.24 8.68 2.59
C GLU A 141 2.23 7.91 1.72
N TYR A 142 1.97 6.63 1.99
CA TYR A 142 0.91 5.87 1.33
C TYR A 142 -0.49 6.37 1.74
N ILE A 143 -0.68 6.73 3.01
CA ILE A 143 -1.95 7.27 3.53
C ILE A 143 -2.26 8.67 2.97
N ARG A 144 -1.25 9.41 2.50
CA ARG A 144 -1.34 10.81 2.07
C ARG A 144 -1.77 11.00 0.61
#